data_AF-A0A926JVH1-F1
#
_entry.id   AF-A0A926JVH1-F1
#
_cell.length_a   1.000
_cell.length_b   1.000
_cell.length_c   1.000
_cell.angle_alpha   90.00
_cell.angle_beta   90.00
_cell.angle_gamma   90.00
#
_symmetry.space_group_name_H-M   'P 1'
#
loop_
_entity.id
_entity.type
_entity.pdbx_description
1 polymer ?
#
loop_
_entity_poly.entity_id
_entity_poly.type
_entity_poly.pdbx_seq_one_letter_code
_entity_poly.pdbx_strand_id
1 'polypeptide(L)'
;MCRKTNCFPLFFCLLLIYYSCSEDDKIEKREVNLDCLYQKLDIMTSTLDTAAIGEEDGMYPQENADALLQSVDELELGISQGLAGHFTLQYEADNYCNTANKAIAEFRNSLQLTLPPGTPAELIVYGIDQKGRIEFGSNPVFGGDDAFTVEAWLKYDENFFESGIGDFIATFDNSGQPQEGWMINFLGDNLRATLGMGPQESRVLEFGNPYPKTYGQWNHIAMVYDQSLSEGQLRMYVNGELFFSKTNDIYNDGGELQLYQPNTRNYNMWAFQEPTDQSRCMTGHIKKFRFWNSAMSVQQINSLMHSDVSGNEADLECAWDFTMVPEDDENITDKTGKHIAKIVGEYKWKPIEN
;
A
#
# COMPACT_ATOMS: atom_id res chain seq x y z
N MET A 1 3.65 -12.34 -85.85
CA MET A 1 4.39 -13.52 -85.35
C MET A 1 5.08 -13.07 -84.07
N CYS A 2 4.80 -13.50 -82.85
CA CYS A 2 3.89 -14.45 -82.20
C CYS A 2 3.65 -13.80 -80.81
N ARG A 3 2.51 -13.14 -80.50
CA ARG A 3 1.32 -13.65 -79.79
C ARG A 3 1.69 -14.59 -78.61
N LYS A 4 1.20 -14.44 -77.38
CA LYS A 4 -0.10 -14.00 -76.80
C LYS A 4 0.08 -14.05 -75.26
N THR A 5 -0.69 -13.46 -74.35
CA THR A 5 -2.13 -13.15 -74.34
C THR A 5 -2.42 -12.28 -73.13
N ASN A 6 -3.27 -11.27 -73.31
CA ASN A 6 -4.22 -10.84 -72.30
C ASN A 6 -5.58 -10.73 -73.00
N CYS A 7 -6.65 -10.90 -72.21
CA CYS A 7 -7.98 -10.28 -72.35
C CYS A 7 -9.20 -11.12 -72.81
N PHE A 8 -10.28 -10.84 -72.07
CA PHE A 8 -11.74 -10.95 -72.34
C PHE A 8 -12.53 -12.18 -71.79
N PRO A 9 -13.82 -11.98 -71.43
CA PRO A 9 -14.47 -12.37 -70.18
C PRO A 9 -15.66 -13.31 -70.50
N LEU A 10 -16.44 -13.75 -69.52
CA LEU A 10 -17.84 -14.09 -69.79
C LEU A 10 -18.67 -14.05 -68.50
N PHE A 11 -19.72 -13.26 -68.57
CA PHE A 11 -20.83 -13.17 -67.63
C PHE A 11 -21.78 -14.34 -67.91
N PHE A 12 -22.13 -15.17 -66.92
CA PHE A 12 -23.43 -15.85 -66.94
C PHE A 12 -23.90 -16.27 -65.55
N CYS A 13 -25.20 -16.04 -65.35
CA CYS A 13 -26.00 -16.07 -64.14
C CYS A 13 -26.39 -17.48 -63.64
N LEU A 14 -26.80 -17.50 -62.35
CA LEU A 14 -27.89 -18.26 -61.71
C LEU A 14 -27.61 -19.63 -61.02
N LEU A 15 -27.80 -19.58 -59.69
CA LEU A 15 -28.70 -20.40 -58.83
C LEU A 15 -28.15 -21.49 -57.89
N LEU A 16 -28.53 -21.28 -56.61
CA LEU A 16 -29.01 -22.23 -55.59
C LEU A 16 -28.01 -22.91 -54.64
N ILE A 17 -27.81 -22.22 -53.50
CA ILE A 17 -28.00 -22.66 -52.11
C ILE A 17 -27.95 -24.18 -51.87
N TYR A 18 -26.95 -24.63 -51.09
CA TYR A 18 -27.17 -25.51 -49.93
C TYR A 18 -26.17 -25.19 -48.81
N TYR A 19 -26.78 -24.91 -47.66
CA TYR A 19 -26.30 -24.94 -46.27
C TYR A 19 -24.93 -25.58 -45.97
N SER A 20 -24.15 -24.84 -45.18
CA SER A 20 -23.48 -25.37 -43.99
C SER A 20 -23.27 -24.22 -43.02
N CYS A 21 -24.28 -23.96 -42.16
CA CYS A 21 -24.05 -23.21 -40.94
C CYS A 21 -23.11 -24.07 -40.10
N SER A 22 -21.85 -23.67 -39.95
CA SER A 22 -21.02 -24.24 -38.90
C SER A 22 -21.65 -23.83 -37.58
N GLU A 23 -21.87 -24.82 -36.74
CA GLU A 23 -22.55 -24.76 -35.45
C GLU A 23 -22.25 -23.46 -34.69
N ASP A 24 -23.31 -22.77 -34.29
CA ASP A 24 -23.26 -21.83 -33.18
C ASP A 24 -22.72 -22.62 -31.99
N ASP A 25 -21.43 -22.50 -31.72
CA ASP A 25 -20.89 -22.70 -30.38
C ASP A 25 -21.64 -21.69 -29.52
N LYS A 26 -22.75 -22.14 -28.93
CA LYS A 26 -23.39 -21.47 -27.82
C LYS A 26 -22.32 -21.40 -26.75
N ILE A 27 -21.62 -20.27 -26.70
CA ILE A 27 -20.89 -19.86 -25.52
C ILE A 27 -21.96 -19.85 -24.43
N GLU A 28 -22.03 -20.91 -23.62
CA GLU A 28 -22.89 -20.94 -22.45
C GLU A 28 -22.50 -19.71 -21.65
N LYS A 29 -23.42 -18.75 -21.57
CA LYS A 29 -23.25 -17.55 -20.77
C LYS A 29 -23.09 -18.06 -19.35
N ARG A 30 -21.85 -18.06 -18.85
CA ARG A 30 -21.56 -18.51 -17.49
C ARG A 30 -22.42 -17.67 -16.56
N GLU A 31 -23.23 -18.31 -15.75
CA GLU A 31 -24.08 -17.62 -14.79
C GLU A 31 -23.20 -16.81 -13.84
N VAL A 32 -23.53 -15.52 -13.70
CA VAL A 32 -22.84 -14.63 -12.77
C VAL A 32 -23.31 -14.96 -11.37
N ASN A 33 -22.37 -15.27 -10.47
CA ASN A 33 -22.65 -15.53 -9.07
C ASN A 33 -22.90 -14.20 -8.34
N LEU A 34 -24.04 -14.11 -7.64
CA LEU A 34 -24.45 -12.93 -6.86
C LEU A 34 -24.41 -13.17 -5.34
N ASP A 35 -23.92 -14.32 -4.88
CA ASP A 35 -23.93 -14.72 -3.47
C ASP A 35 -23.21 -13.71 -2.58
N CYS A 36 -22.10 -13.13 -3.06
CA CYS A 36 -21.43 -12.06 -2.31
C CYS A 36 -22.36 -10.86 -2.09
N LEU A 37 -23.09 -10.42 -3.12
CA LEU A 37 -23.93 -9.22 -3.01
C LEU A 37 -25.03 -9.45 -1.96
N TYR A 38 -25.69 -10.61 -1.98
CA TYR A 38 -26.68 -10.95 -0.95
C TYR A 38 -26.06 -11.01 0.45
N GLN A 39 -24.91 -11.67 0.60
CA GLN A 39 -24.20 -11.75 1.88
C GLN A 39 -23.84 -10.36 2.41
N LYS A 40 -23.37 -9.46 1.54
CA LYS A 40 -22.99 -8.10 1.95
C LYS A 40 -24.20 -7.24 2.28
N LEU A 41 -25.29 -7.37 1.52
CA LEU A 41 -26.55 -6.70 1.82
C LEU A 41 -27.04 -7.07 3.23
N ASP A 42 -27.08 -8.36 3.54
CA ASP A 42 -27.46 -8.85 4.88
C ASP A 42 -26.56 -8.26 5.98
N ILE A 43 -25.23 -8.23 5.76
CA ILE A 43 -24.28 -7.66 6.72
C ILE A 43 -24.53 -6.16 6.92
N MET A 44 -24.70 -5.39 5.84
CA MET A 44 -24.85 -3.94 5.90
C MET A 44 -26.16 -3.55 6.58
N THR A 45 -27.28 -4.17 6.18
CA THR A 45 -28.59 -3.93 6.80
C THR A 45 -28.58 -4.33 8.28
N SER A 46 -28.05 -5.51 8.62
CA SER A 46 -27.93 -5.91 10.03
C SER A 46 -27.02 -4.99 10.83
N THR A 47 -25.99 -4.42 10.21
CA THR A 47 -25.09 -3.46 10.86
C THR A 47 -25.84 -2.16 11.17
N LEU A 48 -26.58 -1.62 10.21
CA LEU A 48 -27.40 -0.41 10.39
C LEU A 48 -28.50 -0.61 11.45
N ASP A 49 -29.13 -1.79 11.47
CA ASP A 49 -30.21 -2.09 12.43
C ASP A 49 -29.72 -2.22 13.88
N THR A 50 -28.46 -2.59 14.08
CA THR A 50 -27.92 -2.93 15.41
C THR A 50 -26.91 -1.92 15.94
N ALA A 51 -26.33 -1.08 15.07
CA ALA A 51 -25.36 -0.08 15.46
C ALA A 51 -26.00 1.03 16.32
N ALA A 52 -25.32 1.41 17.39
CA ALA A 52 -25.65 2.63 18.12
C ALA A 52 -25.14 3.82 17.30
N ILE A 53 -26.06 4.62 16.77
CA ILE A 53 -25.75 5.81 15.98
C ILE A 53 -25.88 7.06 16.86
N GLY A 54 -24.86 7.92 16.84
CA GLY A 54 -24.84 9.14 17.64
C GLY A 54 -23.47 9.83 17.60
N GLU A 55 -23.30 10.81 18.48
CA GLU A 55 -22.06 11.58 18.62
C GLU A 55 -21.26 11.19 19.88
N GLU A 56 -21.78 10.24 20.66
CA GLU A 56 -21.17 9.81 21.92
C GLU A 56 -20.11 8.73 21.71
N ASP A 57 -19.14 8.68 22.62
CA ASP A 57 -18.12 7.64 22.63
C ASP A 57 -18.76 6.24 22.70
N GLY A 58 -18.27 5.31 21.87
CA GLY A 58 -18.87 4.00 21.68
C GLY A 58 -20.01 3.95 20.66
N MET A 59 -20.33 5.05 19.98
CA MET A 59 -21.31 5.11 18.88
C MET A 59 -20.65 5.34 17.52
N TYR A 60 -21.41 5.07 16.46
CA TYR A 60 -21.02 5.38 15.08
C TYR A 60 -21.63 6.73 14.67
N PRO A 61 -20.88 7.61 13.98
CA PRO A 61 -21.41 8.89 13.51
C PRO A 61 -22.57 8.70 12.52
N GLN A 62 -23.53 9.64 12.55
CA GLN A 62 -24.68 9.62 11.64
C GLN A 62 -24.24 9.67 10.17
N GLU A 63 -23.22 10.46 9.84
CA GLU A 63 -22.71 10.56 8.47
C GLU A 63 -22.19 9.23 7.91
N ASN A 64 -21.58 8.40 8.74
CA ASN A 64 -21.11 7.07 8.34
C ASN A 64 -22.27 6.09 8.19
N ALA A 65 -23.31 6.20 9.01
CA ALA A 65 -24.53 5.42 8.85
C ALA A 65 -25.25 5.78 7.53
N ASP A 66 -25.34 7.07 7.21
CA ASP A 66 -25.93 7.56 5.97
C ASP A 66 -25.12 7.08 4.75
N ALA A 67 -23.78 7.12 4.82
CA ALA A 67 -22.91 6.61 3.76
C ALA A 67 -23.04 5.09 3.58
N LEU A 68 -23.18 4.33 4.67
CA LEU A 68 -23.40 2.89 4.60
C LEU A 68 -24.79 2.58 4.00
N LEU A 69 -25.82 3.36 4.35
CA LEU A 69 -27.16 3.24 3.76
C LEU A 69 -27.15 3.54 2.26
N GLN A 70 -26.43 4.57 1.81
CA GLN A 70 -26.27 4.83 0.38
C GLN A 70 -25.60 3.63 -0.33
N SER A 71 -24.60 3.03 0.31
CA SER A 71 -23.93 1.84 -0.24
C SER A 71 -24.87 0.61 -0.28
N VAL A 72 -25.84 0.52 0.63
CA VAL A 72 -26.92 -0.49 0.57
C VAL A 72 -27.76 -0.28 -0.69
N ASP A 73 -28.21 0.95 -0.95
CA ASP A 73 -29.02 1.28 -2.14
C ASP A 73 -28.26 0.92 -3.45
N GLU A 74 -26.97 1.23 -3.50
CA GLU A 74 -26.10 0.89 -4.64
C GLU A 74 -25.94 -0.63 -4.81
N LEU A 75 -25.84 -1.39 -3.72
CA LEU A 75 -25.74 -2.83 -3.75
C LEU A 75 -27.05 -3.50 -4.19
N GLU A 76 -28.20 -2.99 -3.74
CA GLU A 76 -29.52 -3.43 -4.19
C GLU A 76 -29.75 -3.18 -5.68
N LEU A 77 -29.26 -2.04 -6.19
CA LEU A 77 -29.22 -1.77 -7.62
C LEU A 77 -28.36 -2.79 -8.37
N GLY A 78 -27.17 -3.12 -7.84
CA GLY A 78 -26.29 -4.15 -8.40
C GLY A 78 -26.96 -5.53 -8.45
N ILE A 79 -27.66 -5.94 -7.39
CA ILE A 79 -28.43 -7.19 -7.35
C ILE A 79 -29.52 -7.18 -8.43
N SER A 80 -30.27 -6.08 -8.53
CA SER A 80 -31.34 -5.91 -9.52
C SER A 80 -30.81 -6.00 -10.96
N GLN A 81 -29.64 -5.40 -11.22
CA GLN A 81 -28.95 -5.50 -12.51
C GLN A 81 -28.51 -6.94 -12.81
N GLY A 82 -27.94 -7.63 -11.82
CA GLY A 82 -27.54 -9.03 -11.94
C GLY A 82 -28.72 -9.94 -12.28
N LEU A 83 -29.85 -9.79 -11.57
CA LEU A 83 -31.09 -10.55 -11.81
C LEU A 83 -31.72 -10.26 -13.18
N ALA A 84 -31.59 -9.02 -13.67
CA ALA A 84 -32.02 -8.63 -15.00
C ALA A 84 -31.06 -9.09 -16.12
N GLY A 85 -29.95 -9.75 -15.78
CA GLY A 85 -28.98 -10.28 -16.75
C GLY A 85 -28.10 -9.22 -17.39
N HIS A 86 -27.96 -8.05 -16.75
CA HIS A 86 -27.09 -6.97 -17.22
C HIS A 86 -25.60 -7.27 -17.03
N PHE A 87 -25.25 -8.12 -16.07
CA PHE A 87 -23.87 -8.59 -15.92
C PHE A 87 -23.56 -9.67 -16.96
N THR A 88 -22.45 -9.47 -17.66
CA THR A 88 -21.89 -10.40 -18.64
C THR A 88 -20.69 -11.15 -18.07
N LEU A 89 -19.93 -10.52 -17.19
CA LEU A 89 -18.70 -11.05 -16.61
C LEU A 89 -18.76 -10.96 -15.08
N GLN A 90 -18.19 -11.96 -14.39
CA GLN A 90 -18.22 -12.06 -12.93
C GLN A 90 -17.66 -10.81 -12.23
N TYR A 91 -16.63 -10.19 -12.80
CA TYR A 91 -16.00 -9.00 -12.20
C TYR A 91 -16.98 -7.83 -12.03
N GLU A 92 -18.05 -7.76 -12.83
CA GLU A 92 -19.07 -6.70 -12.70
C GLU A 92 -19.83 -6.83 -11.39
N ALA A 93 -20.14 -8.06 -10.96
CA ALA A 93 -20.69 -8.34 -9.64
C ALA A 93 -19.62 -8.17 -8.54
N ASP A 94 -18.39 -8.64 -8.80
CA ASP A 94 -17.29 -8.52 -7.82
C ASP A 94 -16.98 -7.06 -7.48
N ASN A 95 -17.14 -6.13 -8.44
CA ASN A 95 -16.99 -4.70 -8.18
C ASN A 95 -17.97 -4.19 -7.13
N TYR A 96 -19.25 -4.55 -7.21
CA TYR A 96 -20.23 -4.20 -6.16
C TYR A 96 -19.88 -4.83 -4.81
N CYS A 97 -19.46 -6.09 -4.82
CA CYS A 97 -18.99 -6.80 -3.62
C CYS A 97 -17.78 -6.08 -2.96
N ASN A 98 -16.82 -5.60 -3.76
CA ASN A 98 -15.65 -4.86 -3.29
C ASN A 98 -16.04 -3.50 -2.73
N THR A 99 -16.92 -2.75 -3.42
CA THR A 99 -17.45 -1.48 -2.90
C THR A 99 -18.17 -1.68 -1.57
N ALA A 100 -19.00 -2.72 -1.45
CA ALA A 100 -19.69 -3.04 -0.19
C ALA A 100 -18.70 -3.42 0.93
N ASN A 101 -17.63 -4.17 0.63
CA ASN A 101 -16.57 -4.46 1.59
C ASN A 101 -15.91 -3.19 2.12
N LYS A 102 -15.60 -2.24 1.23
CA LYS A 102 -15.03 -0.93 1.59
C LYS A 102 -15.98 -0.16 2.51
N ALA A 103 -17.25 -0.04 2.13
CA ALA A 103 -18.26 0.66 2.93
C ALA A 103 -18.44 0.04 4.33
N ILE A 104 -18.48 -1.29 4.44
CA ILE A 104 -18.54 -2.00 5.72
C ILE A 104 -17.29 -1.69 6.58
N ALA A 105 -16.10 -1.71 5.97
CA ALA A 105 -14.86 -1.42 6.68
C ALA A 105 -14.81 0.04 7.17
N GLU A 106 -15.15 1.00 6.31
CA GLU A 106 -15.24 2.43 6.65
C GLU A 106 -16.22 2.66 7.80
N PHE A 107 -17.43 2.08 7.72
CA PHE A 107 -18.39 2.17 8.81
C PHE A 107 -17.83 1.60 10.11
N ARG A 108 -17.28 0.38 10.11
CA ARG A 108 -16.69 -0.24 11.31
C ARG A 108 -15.55 0.59 11.90
N ASN A 109 -14.73 1.19 11.05
CA ASN A 109 -13.61 2.03 11.46
C ASN A 109 -14.08 3.37 12.08
N SER A 110 -15.24 3.88 11.67
CA SER A 110 -15.82 5.13 12.16
C SER A 110 -16.30 5.09 13.62
N LEU A 111 -16.35 3.91 14.25
CA LEU A 111 -16.72 3.80 15.67
C LEU A 111 -15.92 4.80 16.51
N GLN A 112 -16.60 5.70 17.21
CA GLN A 112 -15.94 6.69 18.05
C GLN A 112 -15.42 5.98 19.29
N LEU A 113 -14.11 6.03 19.51
CA LEU A 113 -13.48 5.49 20.71
C LEU A 113 -12.35 6.41 21.15
N THR A 114 -12.52 7.01 22.32
CA THR A 114 -11.57 7.93 22.92
C THR A 114 -10.77 7.17 23.97
N LEU A 115 -9.46 7.06 23.74
CA LEU A 115 -8.53 6.50 24.70
C LEU A 115 -7.77 7.65 25.39
N PRO A 116 -7.68 7.69 26.73
CA PRO A 116 -6.91 8.71 27.42
C PRO A 116 -5.43 8.70 27.00
N PRO A 117 -4.74 9.85 26.99
CA PRO A 117 -3.29 9.90 26.85
C PRO A 117 -2.59 8.96 27.82
N GLY A 118 -1.54 8.31 27.35
CA GLY A 118 -0.81 7.31 28.13
C GLY A 118 -1.42 5.90 28.09
N THR A 119 -2.59 5.70 27.46
CA THR A 119 -3.21 4.37 27.34
C THR A 119 -2.46 3.51 26.32
N PRO A 120 -2.02 2.28 26.67
CA PRO A 120 -1.46 1.34 25.70
C PRO A 120 -2.44 1.05 24.56
N ALA A 121 -1.99 1.26 23.33
CA ALA A 121 -2.83 1.17 22.14
C ALA A 121 -2.00 0.88 20.89
N GLU A 122 -2.65 0.38 19.86
CA GLU A 122 -2.09 0.21 18.53
C GLU A 122 -2.58 1.33 17.62
N LEU A 123 -1.65 2.04 16.98
CA LEU A 123 -2.00 3.01 15.95
C LEU A 123 -2.33 2.29 14.64
N ILE A 124 -3.48 2.60 14.06
CA ILE A 124 -3.79 2.38 12.63
C ILE A 124 -3.93 3.73 11.94
N VAL A 125 -3.41 3.83 10.72
CA VAL A 125 -3.54 5.01 9.86
C VAL A 125 -4.28 4.58 8.59
N TYR A 126 -5.32 5.33 8.22
CA TYR A 126 -6.17 5.02 7.07
C TYR A 126 -5.71 5.83 5.85
N GLY A 127 -4.64 5.38 5.18
CA GLY A 127 -3.99 6.16 4.13
C GLY A 127 -4.67 6.15 2.77
N ILE A 128 -5.52 5.15 2.49
CA ILE A 128 -6.27 5.05 1.22
C ILE A 128 -7.04 6.34 0.96
N ASP A 129 -7.15 6.73 -0.32
CA ASP A 129 -7.78 7.98 -0.76
C ASP A 129 -7.15 9.24 -0.17
N GLN A 130 -5.87 9.16 0.21
CA GLN A 130 -5.09 10.27 0.78
C GLN A 130 -5.65 10.74 2.14
N LYS A 131 -6.42 9.89 2.82
CA LYS A 131 -7.17 10.25 4.01
C LYS A 131 -6.29 10.34 5.25
N GLY A 132 -5.19 9.59 5.35
CA GLY A 132 -4.36 9.51 6.55
C GLY A 132 -2.88 9.31 6.28
N ARG A 133 -2.01 9.88 7.11
CA ARG A 133 -0.55 9.63 7.09
C ARG A 133 0.10 9.99 8.42
N ILE A 134 1.37 9.60 8.57
CA ILE A 134 2.25 10.16 9.60
C ILE A 134 3.30 11.02 8.91
N GLU A 135 3.48 12.25 9.38
CA GLU A 135 4.53 13.15 8.95
C GLU A 135 5.64 13.19 10.01
N PHE A 136 6.85 12.72 9.68
CA PHE A 136 8.01 12.79 10.57
C PHE A 136 8.82 14.09 10.41
N GLY A 137 8.36 14.97 9.51
CA GLY A 137 9.02 16.20 9.12
C GLY A 137 10.07 16.02 8.01
N SER A 138 10.70 17.12 7.63
CA SER A 138 11.82 17.17 6.67
C SER A 138 13.12 17.43 7.41
N ASN A 139 14.07 16.50 7.27
CA ASN A 139 15.42 16.68 7.75
C ASN A 139 16.37 15.88 6.84
N PRO A 140 17.52 16.44 6.39
CA PRO A 140 18.45 15.71 5.53
C PRO A 140 18.96 14.40 6.14
N VAL A 141 19.01 14.28 7.48
CA VAL A 141 19.43 13.04 8.15
C VAL A 141 18.51 11.85 7.84
N PHE A 142 17.23 12.09 7.52
CA PHE A 142 16.30 11.03 7.15
C PHE A 142 16.60 10.42 5.79
N GLY A 143 17.36 11.12 4.94
CA GLY A 143 17.85 10.56 3.68
C GLY A 143 18.88 9.45 3.88
N GLY A 144 19.52 9.36 5.06
CA GLY A 144 20.70 8.52 5.24
C GLY A 144 21.88 8.99 4.41
N ASP A 145 22.95 8.21 4.45
CA ASP A 145 24.15 8.42 3.64
C ASP A 145 24.54 7.07 2.99
N ASP A 146 25.83 6.79 2.87
CA ASP A 146 26.37 5.56 2.28
C ASP A 146 25.98 4.25 3.02
N ALA A 147 25.47 4.30 4.26
CA ALA A 147 25.00 3.12 4.98
C ALA A 147 23.91 3.47 6.01
N PHE A 148 22.78 2.77 5.98
CA PHE A 148 21.66 3.05 6.89
C PHE A 148 20.72 1.86 7.06
N THR A 149 19.90 1.91 8.11
CA THR A 149 18.84 0.93 8.41
C THR A 149 17.54 1.63 8.76
N VAL A 150 16.45 1.22 8.12
CA VAL A 150 15.08 1.64 8.44
C VAL A 150 14.34 0.43 8.99
N GLU A 151 13.84 0.49 10.23
CA GLU A 151 13.08 -0.62 10.82
C GLU A 151 11.76 -0.16 11.44
N ALA A 152 10.75 -1.03 11.38
CA ALA A 152 9.49 -0.86 12.07
C ALA A 152 8.78 -2.20 12.22
N TRP A 153 7.81 -2.26 13.12
CA TRP A 153 6.78 -3.29 13.06
C TRP A 153 5.62 -2.80 12.21
N LEU A 154 5.17 -3.63 11.28
CA LEU A 154 4.03 -3.41 10.39
C LEU A 154 2.97 -4.47 10.66
N LYS A 155 1.70 -4.04 10.74
CA LYS A 155 0.53 -4.91 10.64
C LYS A 155 -0.44 -4.29 9.65
N TYR A 156 -1.10 -5.11 8.84
CA TYR A 156 -2.04 -4.65 7.81
C TYR A 156 -3.15 -5.68 7.65
N ASP A 157 -4.27 -5.23 7.09
CA ASP A 157 -5.46 -6.05 6.85
C ASP A 157 -5.62 -6.34 5.35
N GLU A 158 -6.64 -7.10 4.98
CA GLU A 158 -7.00 -7.25 3.56
C GLU A 158 -7.35 -5.89 2.94
N ASN A 159 -7.08 -5.74 1.64
CA ASN A 159 -7.36 -4.51 0.87
C ASN A 159 -6.69 -3.25 1.45
N PHE A 160 -5.51 -3.41 2.06
CA PHE A 160 -4.77 -2.32 2.68
C PHE A 160 -4.26 -1.24 1.70
N PHE A 161 -4.35 -1.45 0.39
CA PHE A 161 -4.05 -0.42 -0.62
C PHE A 161 -4.83 -0.71 -1.91
N GLU A 162 -5.09 0.33 -2.72
CA GLU A 162 -5.96 0.26 -3.91
C GLU A 162 -5.26 0.65 -5.23
N SER A 163 -4.03 1.17 -5.15
CA SER A 163 -3.27 1.61 -6.33
C SER A 163 -2.22 0.56 -6.73
N GLY A 164 -1.47 0.85 -7.80
CA GLY A 164 -0.33 -0.01 -8.17
C GLY A 164 0.74 -0.09 -7.07
N ILE A 165 0.86 0.94 -6.22
CA ILE A 165 1.87 1.03 -5.15
C ILE A 165 1.25 1.55 -3.86
N GLY A 166 1.30 0.76 -2.79
CA GLY A 166 1.00 1.20 -1.43
C GLY A 166 2.29 1.56 -0.69
N ASP A 167 2.51 2.84 -0.37
CA ASP A 167 3.74 3.28 0.29
C ASP A 167 3.63 3.17 1.82
N PHE A 168 4.51 2.36 2.44
CA PHE A 168 4.51 2.20 3.89
C PHE A 168 5.28 3.33 4.56
N ILE A 169 6.50 3.60 4.11
CA ILE A 169 7.32 4.69 4.63
C ILE A 169 8.38 5.11 3.61
N ALA A 170 8.52 6.42 3.40
CA ALA A 170 9.39 6.97 2.37
C ALA A 170 9.92 8.37 2.68
N THR A 171 11.12 8.63 2.16
CA THR A 171 11.64 9.97 1.84
C THR A 171 11.79 10.19 0.34
N PHE A 172 11.29 9.24 -0.46
CA PHE A 172 11.57 9.15 -1.89
C PHE A 172 10.99 10.33 -2.65
N ASP A 173 11.79 10.85 -3.58
CA ASP A 173 11.44 12.04 -4.34
C ASP A 173 11.63 11.82 -5.83
N ASN A 174 10.49 11.60 -6.48
CA ASN A 174 10.38 11.40 -7.92
C ASN A 174 10.06 12.69 -8.70
N SER A 175 10.00 13.84 -8.02
CA SER A 175 9.64 15.12 -8.65
C SER A 175 10.79 15.83 -9.35
N GLY A 176 12.02 15.36 -9.13
CA GLY A 176 13.25 15.92 -9.69
C GLY A 176 14.25 14.82 -10.08
N GLN A 177 15.39 15.25 -10.63
CA GLN A 177 16.41 14.37 -11.19
C GLN A 177 17.80 14.73 -10.62
N PRO A 178 18.65 13.73 -10.28
CA PRO A 178 18.30 12.31 -10.18
C PRO A 178 17.20 12.08 -9.11
N GLN A 179 16.53 10.94 -9.18
CA GLN A 179 15.60 10.55 -8.12
C GLN A 179 16.39 10.37 -6.82
N GLU A 180 15.85 10.85 -5.71
CA GLU A 180 16.55 10.90 -4.42
C GLU A 180 15.74 10.17 -3.33
N GLY A 181 16.42 9.74 -2.27
CA GLY A 181 15.81 9.16 -1.09
C GLY A 181 15.51 7.66 -1.25
N TRP A 182 14.70 7.16 -0.32
CA TRP A 182 14.34 5.74 -0.23
C TRP A 182 12.85 5.57 0.08
N MET A 183 12.31 4.41 -0.27
CA MET A 183 10.94 4.00 0.10
C MET A 183 10.87 2.50 0.38
N ILE A 184 10.04 2.14 1.36
CA ILE A 184 9.56 0.78 1.59
C ILE A 184 8.08 0.76 1.20
N ASN A 185 7.73 -0.06 0.22
CA ASN A 185 6.39 -0.05 -0.36
C ASN A 185 5.92 -1.44 -0.77
N PHE A 186 4.63 -1.57 -1.01
CA PHE A 186 4.04 -2.71 -1.69
C PHE A 186 3.86 -2.40 -3.18
N LEU A 187 4.14 -3.38 -4.04
CA LEU A 187 3.84 -3.37 -5.48
C LEU A 187 3.13 -4.67 -5.82
N GLY A 188 1.80 -4.63 -5.91
CA GLY A 188 0.99 -5.85 -5.86
C GLY A 188 1.28 -6.65 -4.58
N ASP A 189 1.47 -7.96 -4.71
CA ASP A 189 1.77 -8.84 -3.57
C ASP A 189 3.21 -8.70 -3.03
N ASN A 190 4.08 -7.86 -3.64
CA ASN A 190 5.49 -7.79 -3.27
C ASN A 190 5.78 -6.68 -2.26
N LEU A 191 6.45 -7.00 -1.16
CA LEU A 191 7.15 -6.01 -0.34
C LEU A 191 8.46 -5.64 -1.06
N ARG A 192 8.63 -4.34 -1.33
CA ARG A 192 9.69 -3.77 -2.15
C ARG A 192 10.43 -2.69 -1.37
N ALA A 193 11.71 -2.53 -1.70
CA ALA A 193 12.47 -1.33 -1.40
C ALA A 193 12.95 -0.68 -2.70
N THR A 194 12.95 0.65 -2.74
CA THR A 194 13.45 1.45 -3.86
C THR A 194 14.36 2.56 -3.34
N LEU A 195 15.53 2.69 -3.95
CA LEU A 195 16.52 3.74 -3.67
C LEU A 195 16.75 4.59 -4.92
N GLY A 196 16.83 5.91 -4.76
CA GLY A 196 17.27 6.82 -5.81
C GLY A 196 18.74 6.58 -6.17
N MET A 197 19.06 6.46 -7.45
CA MET A 197 20.41 6.21 -7.94
C MET A 197 20.81 7.28 -8.95
N GLY A 198 22.09 7.64 -8.97
CA GLY A 198 22.56 8.73 -9.82
C GLY A 198 24.08 8.74 -9.99
N PRO A 199 24.62 9.78 -10.64
CA PRO A 199 23.96 11.04 -10.99
C PRO A 199 23.08 11.02 -12.26
N GLN A 200 23.01 9.92 -13.02
CA GLN A 200 22.15 9.85 -14.20
C GLN A 200 20.66 9.93 -13.84
N GLU A 201 19.88 10.60 -14.68
CA GLU A 201 18.43 10.73 -14.53
C GLU A 201 17.70 9.37 -14.56
N SER A 202 16.60 9.30 -13.82
CA SER A 202 15.62 8.20 -13.84
C SER A 202 16.23 6.82 -13.57
N ARG A 203 17.10 6.75 -12.55
CA ARG A 203 17.74 5.52 -12.09
C ARG A 203 17.31 5.22 -10.65
N VAL A 204 16.92 3.97 -10.43
CA VAL A 204 16.62 3.42 -9.10
C VAL A 204 17.25 2.06 -8.93
N LEU A 205 17.64 1.74 -7.69
CA LEU A 205 17.88 0.39 -7.27
C LEU A 205 16.61 -0.09 -6.59
N GLU A 206 15.92 -1.04 -7.21
CA GLU A 206 14.68 -1.59 -6.68
C GLU A 206 14.68 -3.11 -6.67
N PHE A 207 14.11 -3.68 -5.61
CA PHE A 207 13.87 -5.11 -5.53
C PHE A 207 12.74 -5.41 -4.56
N GLY A 208 11.97 -6.45 -4.84
CA GLY A 208 10.90 -6.90 -3.96
C GLY A 208 10.59 -8.37 -4.18
N ASN A 209 10.03 -9.00 -3.15
CA ASN A 209 9.61 -10.40 -3.17
C ASN A 209 8.15 -10.52 -2.71
N PRO A 210 7.42 -11.56 -3.14
CA PRO A 210 6.06 -11.82 -2.67
C PRO A 210 6.03 -11.89 -1.14
N TYR A 211 5.27 -10.98 -0.53
CA TYR A 211 5.17 -10.88 0.91
C TYR A 211 4.14 -11.89 1.45
N PRO A 212 4.41 -12.57 2.58
CA PRO A 212 3.46 -13.51 3.17
C PRO A 212 2.09 -12.87 3.45
N LYS A 213 0.99 -13.58 3.18
CA LYS A 213 -0.38 -13.10 3.49
C LYS A 213 -0.71 -13.30 4.98
N THR A 214 -0.08 -12.51 5.84
CA THR A 214 -0.22 -12.56 7.31
C THR A 214 -1.11 -11.43 7.84
N TYR A 215 -2.31 -11.28 7.25
CA TYR A 215 -3.24 -10.22 7.64
C TYR A 215 -3.55 -10.25 9.14
N GLY A 216 -3.64 -9.07 9.76
CA GLY A 216 -3.88 -8.93 11.19
C GLY A 216 -2.70 -9.34 12.09
N GLN A 217 -1.54 -9.70 11.53
CA GLN A 217 -0.36 -10.10 12.30
C GLN A 217 0.74 -9.04 12.23
N TRP A 218 1.41 -8.82 13.37
CA TRP A 218 2.60 -7.99 13.45
C TRP A 218 3.81 -8.69 12.85
N ASN A 219 4.47 -8.03 11.91
CA ASN A 219 5.76 -8.46 11.38
C ASN A 219 6.78 -7.33 11.56
N HIS A 220 7.99 -7.68 11.99
CA HIS A 220 9.10 -6.75 11.98
C HIS A 220 9.69 -6.69 10.58
N ILE A 221 9.92 -5.49 10.06
CA ILE A 221 10.62 -5.27 8.80
C ILE A 221 11.85 -4.40 9.05
N ALA A 222 12.94 -4.70 8.35
CA ALA A 222 14.14 -3.88 8.36
C ALA A 222 14.78 -3.82 6.98
N MET A 223 14.81 -2.62 6.40
CA MET A 223 15.57 -2.33 5.18
C MET A 223 16.97 -1.88 5.56
N VAL A 224 18.00 -2.47 4.95
CA VAL A 224 19.41 -2.12 5.16
C VAL A 224 20.05 -1.79 3.83
N TYR A 225 20.70 -0.63 3.74
CA TYR A 225 21.59 -0.29 2.64
C TYR A 225 23.02 -0.14 3.16
N ASP A 226 23.98 -0.70 2.41
CA ASP A 226 25.39 -0.65 2.74
C ASP A 226 26.22 -0.51 1.45
N GLN A 227 26.65 0.72 1.14
CA GLN A 227 27.48 1.03 -0.02
C GLN A 227 28.92 0.50 0.12
N SER A 228 29.38 0.19 1.34
CA SER A 228 30.75 -0.28 1.57
C SER A 228 31.00 -1.72 1.08
N LEU A 229 29.93 -2.49 0.88
CA LEU A 229 29.98 -3.83 0.32
C LEU A 229 30.17 -3.80 -1.20
N SER A 230 30.52 -4.94 -1.81
CA SER A 230 30.79 -5.02 -3.25
C SER A 230 29.64 -4.44 -4.08
N GLU A 231 29.91 -3.31 -4.74
CA GLU A 231 28.99 -2.48 -5.53
C GLU A 231 27.85 -1.82 -4.72
N GLY A 232 27.77 -2.04 -3.41
CA GLY A 232 26.67 -1.64 -2.56
C GLY A 232 25.57 -2.70 -2.53
N GLN A 233 24.98 -2.92 -1.36
CA GLN A 233 23.98 -3.97 -1.17
C GLN A 233 22.75 -3.45 -0.42
N LEU A 234 21.58 -3.67 -1.02
CA LEU A 234 20.26 -3.46 -0.44
C LEU A 234 19.75 -4.80 0.10
N ARG A 235 19.28 -4.83 1.35
CA ARG A 235 18.66 -5.99 1.97
C ARG A 235 17.35 -5.61 2.63
N MET A 236 16.42 -6.55 2.64
CA MET A 236 15.22 -6.49 3.46
C MET A 236 15.21 -7.71 4.37
N TYR A 237 14.86 -7.50 5.64
CA TYR A 237 14.63 -8.54 6.62
C TYR A 237 13.18 -8.51 7.06
N VAL A 238 12.59 -9.68 7.27
CA VAL A 238 11.24 -9.85 7.82
C VAL A 238 11.35 -10.80 9.00
N ASN A 239 10.91 -10.37 10.18
CA ASN A 239 11.02 -11.11 11.45
C ASN A 239 12.43 -11.65 11.73
N GLY A 240 13.45 -10.83 11.44
CA GLY A 240 14.87 -11.18 11.67
C GLY A 240 15.48 -12.13 10.64
N GLU A 241 14.71 -12.61 9.65
CA GLU A 241 15.19 -13.45 8.56
C GLU A 241 15.44 -12.63 7.29
N LEU A 242 16.47 -12.99 6.50
CA LEU A 242 16.76 -12.31 5.23
C LEU A 242 15.62 -12.59 4.25
N PHE A 243 14.88 -11.55 3.88
CA PHE A 243 13.74 -11.63 2.96
C PHE A 243 14.19 -11.48 1.50
N PHE A 244 15.07 -10.53 1.23
CA PHE A 244 15.81 -10.44 -0.04
C PHE A 244 17.13 -9.70 0.11
N SER A 245 18.00 -9.89 -0.88
CA SER A 245 19.23 -9.13 -1.05
C SER A 245 19.42 -8.79 -2.52
N LYS A 246 19.83 -7.55 -2.80
CA LYS A 246 20.08 -7.02 -4.13
C LYS A 246 21.42 -6.27 -4.13
N THR A 247 22.36 -6.74 -4.94
CA THR A 247 23.56 -5.97 -5.28
C THR A 247 23.17 -4.86 -6.25
N ASN A 248 23.74 -3.67 -6.07
CA ASN A 248 23.57 -2.57 -6.99
C ASN A 248 24.17 -2.93 -8.35
N ASP A 249 23.31 -3.00 -9.36
CA ASP A 249 23.67 -3.27 -10.75
C ASP A 249 23.24 -2.12 -11.67
N ILE A 250 23.14 -0.91 -11.11
CA ILE A 250 22.70 0.26 -11.85
C ILE A 250 23.91 0.95 -12.45
N TYR A 251 24.10 0.76 -13.76
CA TYR A 251 25.17 1.38 -14.54
C TYR A 251 24.60 2.41 -15.51
N ASN A 252 25.37 3.46 -15.80
CA ASN A 252 25.06 4.36 -16.91
C ASN A 252 25.50 3.75 -18.26
N ASP A 253 25.16 4.44 -19.36
CA ASP A 253 25.51 4.00 -20.73
C ASP A 253 27.03 3.91 -20.97
N GLY A 254 27.83 4.58 -20.12
CA GLY A 254 29.29 4.53 -20.12
C GLY A 254 29.88 3.38 -19.30
N GLY A 255 29.05 2.58 -18.61
CA GLY A 255 29.50 1.49 -17.74
C GLY A 255 29.99 1.94 -16.35
N GLU A 256 29.65 3.14 -15.92
CA GLU A 256 29.95 3.64 -14.57
C GLU A 256 28.81 3.29 -13.61
N LEU A 257 29.18 2.70 -12.47
CA LEU A 257 28.21 2.36 -11.42
C LEU A 257 27.60 3.65 -10.87
N GLN A 258 26.27 3.70 -10.84
CA GLN A 258 25.50 4.76 -10.21
C GLN A 258 25.43 4.50 -8.71
N LEU A 259 25.51 5.55 -7.90
CA LEU A 259 25.52 5.47 -6.44
C LEU A 259 24.21 5.99 -5.85
N TYR A 260 23.99 5.64 -4.59
CA TYR A 260 22.82 6.12 -3.85
C TYR A 260 22.76 7.64 -3.85
N GLN A 261 21.56 8.18 -4.06
CA GLN A 261 21.28 9.61 -3.99
C GLN A 261 20.40 9.87 -2.75
N PRO A 262 20.96 10.36 -1.64
CA PRO A 262 20.17 10.68 -0.45
C PRO A 262 19.17 11.80 -0.74
N ASN A 263 18.16 11.95 0.13
CA ASN A 263 17.15 13.03 0.04
C ASN A 263 17.77 14.41 0.39
N THR A 264 18.59 14.94 -0.51
CA THR A 264 19.29 16.23 -0.36
C THR A 264 18.37 17.42 -0.59
N ARG A 265 17.30 17.22 -1.36
CA ARG A 265 16.23 18.22 -1.56
C ARG A 265 15.34 18.42 -0.32
N ASN A 266 15.58 17.66 0.74
CA ASN A 266 14.95 17.80 2.06
C ASN A 266 13.41 17.69 2.00
N TYR A 267 12.91 16.72 1.25
CA TYR A 267 11.49 16.37 1.29
C TYR A 267 11.13 15.69 2.60
N ASN A 268 9.85 15.71 2.95
CA ASN A 268 9.38 15.10 4.18
C ASN A 268 9.57 13.57 4.16
N MET A 269 9.82 13.00 5.33
CA MET A 269 9.65 11.57 5.56
C MET A 269 8.21 11.32 6.01
N TRP A 270 7.45 10.55 5.24
CA TRP A 270 6.06 10.20 5.53
C TRP A 270 5.88 8.69 5.62
N ALA A 271 4.91 8.25 6.44
CA ALA A 271 4.40 6.89 6.42
C ALA A 271 2.94 6.83 5.95
N PHE A 272 2.58 5.72 5.31
CA PHE A 272 1.26 5.41 4.74
C PHE A 272 0.86 6.23 3.51
N GLN A 273 1.74 7.13 3.06
CA GLN A 273 1.59 7.93 1.85
C GLN A 273 2.96 8.41 1.37
N GLU A 274 3.26 8.25 0.07
CA GLU A 274 4.50 8.79 -0.50
C GLU A 274 4.48 10.34 -0.50
N PRO A 275 5.57 11.01 -0.11
CA PRO A 275 5.63 12.47 -0.05
C PRO A 275 5.50 13.18 -1.41
N THR A 276 5.87 12.55 -2.53
CA THR A 276 5.84 13.19 -3.87
C THR A 276 4.76 12.68 -4.82
N ASP A 277 4.28 11.45 -4.65
CA ASP A 277 3.14 10.89 -5.37
C ASP A 277 2.08 10.42 -4.36
N GLN A 278 1.24 11.35 -3.93
CA GLN A 278 0.25 11.13 -2.87
C GLN A 278 -0.80 10.07 -3.21
N SER A 279 -0.93 9.67 -4.49
CA SER A 279 -1.78 8.55 -4.88
C SER A 279 -1.27 7.19 -4.38
N ARG A 280 0.01 7.11 -4.03
CA ARG A 280 0.65 5.92 -3.45
C ARG A 280 0.47 5.93 -1.95
N CYS A 281 -0.61 5.30 -1.52
CA CYS A 281 -1.03 5.31 -0.14
C CYS A 281 -1.52 3.92 0.27
N MET A 282 -1.42 3.64 1.57
CA MET A 282 -1.91 2.39 2.15
C MET A 282 -2.43 2.60 3.56
N THR A 283 -3.34 1.75 3.99
CA THR A 283 -3.81 1.65 5.37
C THR A 283 -2.94 0.64 6.11
N GLY A 284 -2.62 0.93 7.37
CA GLY A 284 -1.93 -0.06 8.19
C GLY A 284 -1.59 0.44 9.58
N HIS A 285 -0.99 -0.46 10.34
CA HIS A 285 -0.52 -0.24 11.68
C HIS A 285 1.00 -0.17 11.71
N ILE A 286 1.54 0.72 12.56
CA ILE A 286 2.97 0.88 12.77
C ILE A 286 3.28 0.92 14.27
N LYS A 287 4.41 0.34 14.67
CA LYS A 287 5.01 0.58 15.99
C LYS A 287 6.53 0.44 15.92
N LYS A 288 7.22 1.06 16.88
CA LYS A 288 8.68 1.03 17.05
C LYS A 288 9.43 1.36 15.76
N PHE A 289 9.02 2.44 15.09
CA PHE A 289 9.74 2.95 13.94
C PHE A 289 11.08 3.54 14.38
N ARG A 290 12.16 3.17 13.69
CA ARG A 290 13.52 3.65 13.96
C ARG A 290 14.29 3.84 12.66
N PHE A 291 15.12 4.88 12.63
CA PHE A 291 16.08 5.14 11.57
C PHE A 291 17.50 5.19 12.13
N TRP A 292 18.38 4.38 11.56
CA TRP A 292 19.77 4.27 11.96
C TRP A 292 20.68 4.70 10.81
N ASN A 293 21.69 5.52 11.10
CA ASN A 293 22.71 5.92 10.13
C ASN A 293 23.87 4.91 10.05
N SER A 294 23.54 3.63 10.20
CA SER A 294 24.47 2.52 10.06
C SER A 294 23.77 1.31 9.45
N ALA A 295 24.52 0.49 8.71
CA ALA A 295 24.04 -0.77 8.19
C ALA A 295 24.05 -1.85 9.29
N MET A 296 22.87 -2.21 9.80
CA MET A 296 22.74 -3.21 10.86
C MET A 296 22.96 -4.63 10.32
N SER A 297 23.73 -5.42 11.06
CA SER A 297 23.86 -6.86 10.82
C SER A 297 22.57 -7.61 11.19
N VAL A 298 22.40 -8.81 10.64
CA VAL A 298 21.25 -9.67 10.98
C VAL A 298 21.19 -9.98 12.49
N GLN A 299 22.33 -10.10 13.18
CA GLN A 299 22.37 -10.31 14.63
C GLN A 299 21.88 -9.07 15.41
N GLN A 300 22.24 -7.87 14.94
CA GLN A 300 21.74 -6.62 15.51
C GLN A 300 20.22 -6.50 15.28
N ILE A 301 19.74 -6.78 14.06
CA ILE A 301 18.30 -6.75 13.72
C ILE A 301 17.50 -7.70 14.63
N ASN A 302 17.97 -8.95 14.79
CA ASN A 302 17.34 -9.92 15.69
C ASN A 302 17.33 -9.45 17.16
N SER A 303 18.31 -8.66 17.59
CA SER A 303 18.32 -8.07 18.93
C SER A 303 17.39 -6.87 19.05
N LEU A 304 17.38 -6.00 18.03
CA LEU A 304 16.60 -4.75 17.98
C LEU A 304 15.10 -5.00 17.93
N MET A 305 14.65 -6.02 17.20
CA MET A 305 13.21 -6.36 17.13
C MET A 305 12.62 -6.76 18.49
N HIS A 306 13.45 -7.23 19.43
CA HIS A 306 13.04 -7.68 20.77
C HIS A 306 13.42 -6.71 21.90
N SER A 307 13.99 -5.54 21.58
CA SER A 307 14.42 -4.56 22.57
C SER A 307 13.74 -3.20 22.39
N ASP A 308 13.79 -2.41 23.45
CA ASP A 308 13.47 -0.98 23.41
C ASP A 308 14.76 -0.18 23.28
N VAL A 309 14.69 0.94 22.57
CA VAL A 309 15.78 1.92 22.49
C VAL A 309 15.51 3.07 23.45
N SER A 310 16.56 3.71 23.95
CA SER A 310 16.52 4.83 24.88
C SER A 310 16.60 6.20 24.19
N GLY A 311 17.03 6.24 22.91
CA GLY A 311 17.25 7.47 22.16
C GLY A 311 18.70 7.97 22.19
N ASN A 312 19.59 7.31 22.93
CA ASN A 312 21.01 7.69 23.09
C ASN A 312 21.97 6.69 22.43
N GLU A 313 21.45 5.69 21.74
CA GLU A 313 22.23 4.72 21.01
C GLU A 313 23.07 5.41 19.92
N ALA A 314 24.29 4.90 19.70
CA ALA A 314 25.11 5.37 18.60
C ALA A 314 24.38 5.14 17.26
N ASP A 315 24.50 6.11 16.37
CA ASP A 315 23.92 6.11 15.02
C ASP A 315 22.37 6.02 14.96
N LEU A 316 21.66 6.15 16.09
CA LEU A 316 20.21 6.31 16.09
C LEU A 316 19.85 7.78 15.77
N GLU A 317 19.22 8.00 14.62
CA GLU A 317 18.79 9.36 14.24
C GLU A 317 17.42 9.69 14.79
N CYS A 318 16.47 8.75 14.70
CA CYS A 318 15.13 8.92 15.26
C CYS A 318 14.49 7.60 15.69
N ALA A 319 13.59 7.69 16.67
CA ALA A 319 12.78 6.57 17.12
C ALA A 319 11.42 7.00 17.65
N TRP A 320 10.34 6.40 17.13
CA TRP A 320 8.97 6.57 17.61
C TRP A 320 8.32 5.23 17.93
N ASP A 321 7.85 5.06 19.16
CA ASP A 321 7.31 3.78 19.61
C ASP A 321 5.88 3.53 19.11
N PHE A 322 5.01 4.53 19.08
CA PHE A 322 3.58 4.40 18.71
C PHE A 322 2.86 3.22 19.40
N THR A 323 3.19 2.97 20.67
CA THR A 323 2.59 1.88 21.48
C THR A 323 1.57 2.36 22.52
N MET A 324 1.30 3.67 22.54
CA MET A 324 0.36 4.30 23.46
C MET A 324 -0.15 5.61 22.88
N VAL A 325 -1.33 6.03 23.31
CA VAL A 325 -1.93 7.31 22.92
C VAL A 325 -1.05 8.46 23.40
N PRO A 326 -0.59 9.37 22.53
CA PRO A 326 0.19 10.53 22.93
C PRO A 326 -0.70 11.59 23.58
N GLU A 327 -0.06 12.55 24.25
CA GLU A 327 -0.75 13.75 24.77
C GLU A 327 -1.23 14.67 23.64
N ASP A 328 -0.49 14.68 22.52
CA ASP A 328 -0.75 15.52 21.36
C ASP A 328 -0.30 14.79 20.09
N ASP A 329 -1.26 14.36 19.27
CA ASP A 329 -1.01 13.69 17.99
C ASP A 329 -0.33 14.61 16.95
N GLU A 330 -0.29 15.93 17.18
CA GLU A 330 0.41 16.89 16.32
C GLU A 330 1.87 17.12 16.72
N ASN A 331 2.28 16.70 17.93
CA ASN A 331 3.60 16.99 18.48
C ASN A 331 4.22 15.78 19.21
N ILE A 332 4.32 14.65 18.52
CA ILE A 332 4.89 13.41 19.07
C ILE A 332 6.42 13.48 18.98
N THR A 333 7.06 13.87 20.07
CA THR A 333 8.53 13.93 20.15
C THR A 333 9.13 12.53 20.09
N ASP A 334 10.17 12.36 19.28
CA ASP A 334 10.90 11.11 19.15
C ASP A 334 11.79 10.85 20.39
N LYS A 335 12.26 9.60 20.57
CA LYS A 335 13.05 9.24 21.76
C LYS A 335 14.41 9.90 21.82
N THR A 336 14.95 10.36 20.69
CA THR A 336 16.21 11.14 20.68
C THR A 336 15.99 12.59 21.13
N GLY A 337 14.75 13.07 21.13
CA GLY A 337 14.38 14.45 21.46
C GLY A 337 14.72 15.47 20.37
N LYS A 338 15.05 15.01 19.16
CA LYS A 338 15.50 15.86 18.05
C LYS A 338 14.41 16.09 17.01
N HIS A 339 13.43 15.19 16.93
CA HIS A 339 12.43 15.15 15.87
C HIS A 339 11.01 15.09 16.43
N ILE A 340 10.06 15.59 15.65
CA ILE A 340 8.64 15.60 15.99
C ILE A 340 7.88 14.93 14.85
N ALA A 341 7.02 13.98 15.20
CA ALA A 341 6.04 13.41 14.28
C ALA A 341 4.67 14.03 14.52
N LYS A 342 3.88 14.10 13.45
CA LYS A 342 2.47 14.50 13.45
C LYS A 342 1.65 13.43 12.74
N ILE A 343 0.52 13.02 13.31
CA ILE A 343 -0.45 12.16 12.64
C ILE A 343 -1.48 13.08 11.95
N VAL A 344 -1.73 12.86 10.67
CA VAL A 344 -2.61 13.72 9.86
C VAL A 344 -3.75 12.91 9.28
N GLY A 345 -4.96 13.46 9.35
CA GLY A 345 -6.13 12.91 8.67
C GLY A 345 -6.81 11.78 9.45
N GLU A 346 -7.23 10.72 8.75
CA GLU A 346 -7.93 9.56 9.33
C GLU A 346 -6.95 8.56 9.94
N TYR A 347 -7.06 8.37 11.26
CA TYR A 347 -6.31 7.38 12.02
C TYR A 347 -7.10 6.97 13.27
N LYS A 348 -6.66 5.91 13.95
CA LYS A 348 -7.25 5.48 15.22
C LYS A 348 -6.24 4.81 16.13
N TRP A 349 -6.35 5.12 17.42
CA TRP A 349 -5.70 4.36 18.48
C TRP A 349 -6.65 3.24 18.93
N LYS A 350 -6.29 1.98 18.66
CA LYS A 350 -7.08 0.81 19.05
C LYS A 350 -6.58 0.25 20.39
N PRO A 351 -7.45 -0.06 21.35
CA PRO A 351 -7.04 -0.69 22.60
C PRO A 351 -6.42 -2.06 22.29
N ILE A 352 -5.42 -2.45 23.08
CA ILE A 352 -4.85 -3.79 23.00
C ILE A 352 -5.86 -4.75 23.63
N GLU A 353 -6.45 -5.64 22.84
CA GLU A 353 -7.30 -6.71 23.35
C GLU A 353 -6.44 -7.67 24.19
N ASN A 354 -6.81 -7.85 25.47
CA ASN A 354 -6.12 -8.73 26.42
C ASN A 354 -6.41 -10.22 26.18
#